data_AF-A0A3L7XN16-F1
#
_entry.id   AF-A0A3L7XN16-F1
#
_cell.length_a   1.000
_cell.length_b   1.000
_cell.length_c   1.000
_cell.angle_alpha   90.00
_cell.angle_beta   90.00
_cell.angle_gamma   90.00
#
_symmetry.space_group_name_H-M   'P 1'
#
loop_
_entity.id
_entity.type
_entity.pdbx_description
1 polymer ?
#
loop_
_entity_poly.entity_id
_entity_poly.type
_entity_poly.pdbx_seq_one_letter_code
_entity_poly.pdbx_strand_id
1 'polypeptide(L)'
;HYLAWEENEINRVLNAEYGWEADQRFGQNQWRMGDGQTAFNNYIYHQIAGFTEFDAFRSNQIREGLLDRDTALRLVENDNQPKFESIEYFARLIGLNLDEVLRKIENIPKLY
;
A
#
# COMPACT_ATOMS: atom_id res chain seq x y z
N HIS A 1 -4.34 -22.37 18.39
CA HIS A 1 -5.48 -22.23 17.47
C HIS A 1 -5.07 -21.33 16.32
N TYR A 2 -5.39 -21.71 15.08
CA TYR A 2 -5.20 -20.88 13.88
C TYR A 2 -6.55 -20.26 13.50
N LEU A 3 -6.54 -18.98 13.12
CA LEU A 3 -7.69 -18.29 12.55
C LEU A 3 -7.38 -18.01 11.08
N ALA A 4 -8.26 -18.46 10.19
CA ALA A 4 -8.10 -18.25 8.75
C ALA A 4 -8.26 -16.75 8.40
N TRP A 5 -7.52 -16.31 7.38
CA TRP A 5 -7.67 -14.97 6.83
C TRP A 5 -8.88 -14.93 5.90
N GLU A 6 -9.97 -14.31 6.36
CA GLU A 6 -11.18 -14.09 5.58
C GLU A 6 -11.39 -12.58 5.40
N GLU A 7 -10.73 -11.99 4.39
CA GLU A 7 -10.66 -10.52 4.19
C GLU A 7 -12.04 -9.86 4.12
N ASN A 8 -13.00 -10.51 3.46
CA ASN A 8 -14.37 -10.01 3.33
C ASN A 8 -15.08 -9.93 4.69
N GLU A 9 -14.88 -10.93 5.55
CA GLU A 9 -15.48 -10.96 6.87
C GLU A 9 -14.82 -9.93 7.79
N ILE A 10 -13.49 -9.81 7.74
CA ILE A 10 -12.75 -8.78 8.47
C ILE A 10 -13.27 -7.39 8.08
N ASN A 11 -13.35 -7.10 6.79
CA ASN A 11 -13.85 -5.81 6.29
C ASN A 11 -15.32 -5.57 6.68
N ARG A 12 -16.17 -6.61 6.64
CA ARG A 12 -17.57 -6.52 7.07
C ARG A 12 -17.65 -6.14 8.55
N VAL A 13 -16.92 -6.83 9.42
CA VAL A 13 -16.92 -6.60 10.87
C VAL A 13 -16.40 -5.20 11.19
N LEU A 14 -15.27 -4.79 10.61
CA LEU A 14 -14.72 -3.45 10.79
C LEU A 14 -15.73 -2.36 10.45
N ASN A 15 -16.42 -2.49 9.30
CA ASN A 15 -17.38 -1.49 8.84
C ASN A 15 -18.71 -1.53 9.62
N ALA A 16 -19.27 -2.72 9.84
CA ALA A 16 -20.62 -2.87 10.39
C ALA A 16 -20.67 -2.78 11.93
N GLU A 17 -19.61 -3.21 12.62
CA GLU A 17 -19.62 -3.36 14.08
C GLU A 17 -18.73 -2.33 14.79
N TYR A 18 -17.62 -1.92 14.15
CA TYR A 18 -16.65 -1.01 14.77
C TYR A 18 -16.70 0.42 14.22
N GLY A 19 -17.50 0.68 13.18
CA GLY A 19 -17.59 1.99 12.54
C GLY A 19 -16.23 2.46 12.01
N TRP A 20 -15.44 1.54 11.46
CA TRP A 20 -14.10 1.82 10.96
C TRP A 20 -14.10 2.94 9.91
N GLU A 21 -13.19 3.90 10.06
CA GLU A 21 -13.00 5.00 9.11
C GLU A 21 -11.85 4.70 8.16
N ALA A 22 -12.13 4.76 6.85
CA ALA A 22 -11.15 4.56 5.79
C ALA A 22 -10.50 5.89 5.37
N ASP A 23 -9.18 5.89 5.17
CA ASP A 23 -8.46 7.03 4.61
C ASP A 23 -8.50 6.99 3.08
N GLN A 24 -9.38 7.79 2.52
CA GLN A 24 -9.56 7.90 1.07
C GLN A 24 -8.28 8.38 0.35
N ARG A 25 -7.38 9.11 1.04
CA ARG A 25 -6.11 9.59 0.47
C ARG A 25 -5.13 8.44 0.24
N PHE A 26 -5.26 7.38 1.04
CA PHE A 26 -4.44 6.18 0.92
C PHE A 26 -4.97 5.22 -0.15
N GLY A 27 -6.25 5.30 -0.51
CA GLY A 27 -6.87 4.50 -1.57
C GLY A 27 -7.87 3.48 -1.02
N GLN A 28 -8.17 2.43 -1.81
CA GLN A 28 -9.20 1.44 -1.45
C GLN A 28 -8.69 0.42 -0.42
N ASN A 29 -7.46 -0.05 -0.59
CA ASN A 29 -6.84 -0.95 0.36
C ASN A 29 -6.47 -0.22 1.64
N GLN A 30 -7.20 -0.52 2.73
CA GLN A 30 -6.95 0.08 4.05
C GLN A 30 -5.84 -0.64 4.82
N TRP A 31 -5.31 -1.74 4.29
CA TRP A 31 -4.22 -2.46 4.91
C TRP A 31 -2.95 -1.59 4.86
N ARG A 32 -2.34 -1.36 6.02
CA ARG A 32 -1.13 -0.52 6.22
C ARG A 32 -1.34 0.99 5.97
N MET A 33 -2.60 1.42 5.87
CA MET A 33 -3.00 2.82 6.03
C MET A 33 -2.53 3.36 7.39
N GLY A 34 -2.05 4.60 7.44
CA GLY A 34 -1.52 5.22 8.64
C GLY A 34 -1.10 6.67 8.43
N ASP A 35 0.04 7.05 9.00
CA ASP A 35 0.59 8.41 8.95
C ASP A 35 1.21 8.82 7.59
N GLY A 36 1.11 7.95 6.59
CA GLY A 36 1.66 8.16 5.25
C GLY A 36 3.10 7.67 5.05
N GLN A 37 3.78 7.20 6.10
CA GLN A 37 5.12 6.60 5.95
C GLN A 37 5.10 5.40 4.99
N THR A 38 4.08 4.55 5.11
CA THR A 38 3.88 3.40 4.22
C THR A 38 3.82 3.82 2.74
N ALA A 39 3.04 4.86 2.43
CA ALA A 39 2.91 5.36 1.07
C ALA A 39 4.25 5.84 0.51
N PHE A 40 5.06 6.51 1.34
CA PHE A 40 6.38 6.98 0.97
C PHE A 40 7.37 5.83 0.73
N ASN A 41 7.43 4.84 1.63
CA ASN A 41 8.29 3.68 1.47
C ASN A 41 7.95 2.90 0.19
N ASN A 42 6.66 2.63 -0.03
CA ASN A 42 6.21 1.89 -1.22
C ASN A 42 6.50 2.67 -2.50
N TYR A 43 6.39 4.00 -2.50
CA TYR A 43 6.83 4.80 -3.65
C TYR A 43 8.31 4.61 -3.96
N ILE A 44 9.19 4.62 -2.95
CA ILE A 44 10.62 4.37 -3.12
C ILE A 44 10.87 2.98 -3.71
N TYR A 45 10.31 1.94 -3.10
CA TYR A 45 10.50 0.56 -3.57
C TYR A 45 9.95 0.35 -4.98
N HIS A 46 8.77 0.88 -5.28
CA HIS A 46 8.18 0.78 -6.60
C HIS A 46 9.05 1.49 -7.65
N GLN A 47 9.52 2.70 -7.34
CA GLN A 47 10.32 3.48 -8.28
C GLN A 47 11.68 2.83 -8.58
N ILE A 48 12.36 2.30 -7.55
CA ILE A 48 13.73 1.78 -7.66
C ILE A 48 13.74 0.28 -8.04
N ALA A 49 12.92 -0.53 -7.38
CA ALA A 49 12.94 -1.98 -7.47
C ALA A 49 11.77 -2.59 -8.26
N GLY A 50 10.73 -1.81 -8.57
CA GLY A 50 9.60 -2.27 -9.40
C GLY A 50 8.57 -3.11 -8.64
N PHE A 51 8.61 -3.14 -7.31
CA PHE A 51 7.62 -3.82 -6.47
C PHE A 51 7.47 -3.12 -5.12
N THR A 52 6.42 -3.46 -4.36
CA THR A 52 6.13 -2.93 -3.03
C THR A 52 5.78 -4.04 -2.04
N GLU A 53 5.42 -3.67 -0.81
CA GLU A 53 4.87 -4.65 0.14
C GLU A 53 3.52 -5.23 -0.31
N PHE A 54 2.78 -4.53 -1.17
CA PHE A 54 1.52 -5.03 -1.73
C PHE A 54 1.77 -6.23 -2.65
N ASP A 55 2.84 -6.21 -3.45
CA ASP A 55 3.26 -7.35 -4.26
C ASP A 55 3.58 -8.57 -3.40
N ALA A 56 4.33 -8.36 -2.31
CA ALA A 56 4.65 -9.42 -1.36
C ALA A 56 3.38 -9.99 -0.69
N PHE A 57 2.46 -9.10 -0.29
CA PHE A 57 1.19 -9.48 0.33
C PHE A 57 0.32 -10.31 -0.61
N ARG A 58 0.07 -9.83 -1.83
CA ARG A 58 -0.72 -10.57 -2.84
C ARG A 58 -0.05 -11.89 -3.23
N SER A 59 1.29 -11.90 -3.31
CA SER A 59 2.08 -13.12 -3.56
C SER A 59 1.88 -14.18 -2.47
N ASN A 60 1.78 -13.77 -1.20
CA ASN A 60 1.44 -14.67 -0.09
C ASN A 60 0.00 -15.19 -0.21
N GLN A 61 -0.98 -14.33 -0.51
CA GLN A 61 -2.38 -14.76 -0.66
C GLN A 61 -2.56 -15.81 -1.75
N ILE A 62 -1.83 -15.70 -2.87
CA ILE A 62 -1.83 -16.72 -3.93
C ILE A 62 -1.26 -18.05 -3.42
N ARG A 63 -0.13 -18.02 -2.70
CA ARG A 63 0.51 -19.25 -2.17
C ARG A 63 -0.38 -20.00 -1.18
N GLU A 64 -1.15 -19.26 -0.39
CA GLU A 64 -2.10 -19.82 0.58
C GLU A 64 -3.45 -20.22 -0.06
N GLY A 65 -3.62 -20.02 -1.37
CA GLY A 65 -4.87 -20.35 -2.07
C GLY A 65 -6.05 -19.42 -1.72
N LEU A 66 -5.78 -18.28 -1.09
CA LEU A 66 -6.80 -17.30 -0.68
C LEU A 66 -7.27 -16.40 -1.84
N LEU A 67 -6.43 -16.24 -2.86
CA LEU A 67 -6.68 -15.35 -3.99
C LEU A 67 -6.07 -15.92 -5.27
N ASP A 68 -6.80 -15.84 -6.38
CA ASP A 68 -6.25 -16.21 -7.68
C ASP A 68 -5.27 -15.15 -8.21
N ARG A 69 -4.37 -15.58 -9.11
CA ARG A 69 -3.31 -14.73 -9.64
C ARG A 69 -3.84 -13.51 -10.41
N ASP A 70 -4.89 -13.66 -11.21
CA ASP A 70 -5.38 -12.58 -12.05
C ASP A 70 -6.01 -11.48 -11.20
N THR A 71 -6.76 -11.87 -10.17
CA THR A 71 -7.32 -10.95 -9.18
C THR A 71 -6.22 -10.25 -8.38
N ALA A 72 -5.21 -11.00 -7.93
CA ALA A 72 -4.05 -10.44 -7.23
C ALA A 72 -3.31 -9.39 -8.06
N LEU A 73 -3.09 -9.65 -9.36
CA LEU A 73 -2.44 -8.71 -10.27
C LEU A 73 -3.27 -7.42 -10.49
N ARG A 74 -4.60 -7.54 -10.62
CA ARG A 74 -5.47 -6.35 -10.72
C ARG A 74 -5.45 -5.50 -9.45
N LEU A 75 -5.48 -6.15 -8.29
CA LEU A 75 -5.45 -5.44 -7.01
C LEU A 75 -4.11 -4.74 -6.79
N VAL A 76 -3.00 -5.41 -7.07
CA VAL A 76 -1.67 -4.81 -6.86
C VAL A 76 -1.39 -3.66 -7.84
N GLU A 77 -1.88 -3.71 -9.07
CA GLU A 77 -1.78 -2.59 -10.02
C GLU A 77 -2.45 -1.32 -9.47
N ASN A 78 -3.61 -1.47 -8.84
CA ASN A 78 -4.31 -0.37 -8.19
C ASN A 78 -3.62 0.06 -6.89
N ASP A 79 -3.20 -0.90 -6.06
CA ASP A 79 -2.56 -0.64 -4.77
C ASP A 79 -1.15 -0.05 -4.95
N ASN A 80 -0.47 -0.25 -6.08
CA ASN A 80 0.84 0.33 -6.37
C ASN A 80 0.79 1.75 -6.96
N GLN A 81 -0.40 2.29 -7.24
CA GLN A 81 -0.51 3.68 -7.67
C GLN A 81 0.10 4.62 -6.61
N PRO A 82 0.94 5.59 -7.03
CA PRO A 82 1.54 6.56 -6.11
C PRO A 82 0.47 7.34 -5.34
N LYS A 83 0.54 7.27 -4.00
CA LYS A 83 -0.40 7.95 -3.10
C LYS A 83 0.15 9.33 -2.72
N PHE A 84 0.27 10.23 -3.71
CA PHE A 84 0.95 11.52 -3.53
C PHE A 84 0.36 12.36 -2.39
N GLU A 85 -0.95 12.34 -2.18
CA GLU A 85 -1.59 13.07 -1.07
C GLU A 85 -1.12 12.55 0.30
N SER A 86 -1.03 11.23 0.49
CA SER A 86 -0.49 10.63 1.72
C SER A 86 1.00 10.91 1.88
N ILE A 87 1.77 10.90 0.79
CA ILE A 87 3.21 11.20 0.80
C ILE A 87 3.45 12.67 1.16
N GLU A 88 2.67 13.60 0.60
CA GLU A 88 2.73 15.02 0.92
C GLU A 88 2.34 15.27 2.38
N TYR A 89 1.26 14.63 2.84
CA TYR A 89 0.86 14.69 4.25
C TYR A 89 2.01 14.26 5.17
N PHE A 90 2.63 13.12 4.90
CA PHE A 90 3.77 12.60 5.65
C PHE A 90 4.95 13.58 5.62
N ALA A 91 5.37 14.02 4.43
CA ALA A 91 6.51 14.93 4.27
C ALA A 91 6.31 16.24 5.06
N ARG A 92 5.10 16.81 5.04
CA ARG A 92 4.77 17.99 5.85
C ARG A 92 4.85 17.72 7.35
N LEU A 93 4.36 16.56 7.82
CA LEU A 93 4.42 16.21 9.24
C LEU A 93 5.85 16.15 9.77
N ILE A 94 6.79 15.64 8.97
CA ILE A 94 8.19 15.47 9.37
C ILE A 94 9.13 16.57 8.88
N GLY A 95 8.59 17.60 8.20
CA GLY A 95 9.35 18.78 7.76
C GLY A 95 10.30 18.54 6.58
N LEU A 96 9.96 17.62 5.67
CA LEU A 96 10.74 17.37 4.45
C LEU A 96 10.25 18.22 3.27
N ASN A 97 11.20 18.70 2.46
CA ASN A 97 10.90 19.25 1.14
C ASN A 97 10.61 18.09 0.17
N LEU A 98 9.34 17.86 -0.14
CA LEU A 98 8.92 16.72 -0.94
C LEU A 98 9.53 16.76 -2.35
N ASP A 99 9.54 17.92 -3.01
CA ASP A 99 10.06 18.04 -4.38
C ASP A 99 11.54 17.66 -4.47
N GLU A 100 12.34 18.09 -3.50
CA GLU A 100 13.76 17.73 -3.44
C GLU A 100 13.95 16.22 -3.23
N VAL A 101 13.15 15.63 -2.35
CA VAL A 101 13.20 14.21 -2.02
C VAL A 101 12.76 13.34 -3.21
N LEU A 102 11.64 13.66 -3.86
CA LEU A 102 11.16 12.92 -5.03
C LEU A 102 12.18 12.99 -6.17
N ARG A 103 12.75 14.16 -6.46
CA ARG A 103 13.82 14.29 -7.46
C ARG A 103 15.02 13.42 -7.13
N LYS A 104 15.42 13.33 -5.86
CA LYS A 104 16.53 12.44 -5.46
C LYS A 104 16.17 10.97 -5.71
N ILE A 105 14.96 10.56 -5.36
CA ILE A 105 14.48 9.18 -5.56
C ILE A 105 14.40 8.82 -7.05
N GLU A 106 13.82 9.69 -7.88
CA GLU A 106 13.63 9.48 -9.32
C GLU A 106 14.95 9.36 -10.09
N ASN A 107 16.02 9.99 -9.60
CA ASN A 107 17.36 9.90 -10.19
C ASN A 107 18.16 8.67 -9.74
N ILE A 108 17.65 7.85 -8.82
CA ILE A 108 18.29 6.59 -8.46
C ILE A 108 18.12 5.62 -9.64
N PRO A 109 19.20 4.98 -10.14
CA PRO A 109 19.10 3.97 -11.18
C PRO A 109 18.15 2.84 -10.77
N LYS A 110 17.24 2.49 -11.68
CA LYS A 110 16.32 1.38 -11.50
C LYS A 110 17.08 0.05 -11.47
N LEU A 111 16.60 -0.88 -10.67
CA LEU A 111 17.16 -2.23 -10.53
C LEU A 111 16.52 -3.25 -11.50
N TYR A 112 15.58 -2.81 -12.32
CA TYR A 112 14.81 -3.62 -13.28
C TYR A 112 14.92 -3.05 -14.71
#